data_AF-A0A1F7PIQ3-F1
#
_entry.id   AF-A0A1F7PIQ3-F1
#
_cell.length_a   1.000
_cell.length_b   1.000
_cell.length_c   1.000
_cell.angle_alpha   90.00
_cell.angle_beta   90.00
_cell.angle_gamma   90.00
#
_symmetry.space_group_name_H-M   'P 1'
#
loop_
_entity.id
_entity.type
_entity.pdbx_description
1 polymer ?
#
loop_
_entity_poly.entity_id
_entity_poly.type
_entity_poly.pdbx_seq_one_letter_code
_entity_poly.pdbx_strand_id
1 'polypeptide(L)'
;MMDSLAPYLHPPIEGRSLVEIPVSWVLDDAPFFMFTGQRSIQAPGPALQGWITEFDGITETHGVTNFTFHPQIIGRPSRLACLRELMDHVRHTPRIWVAPLAEISAHWRRVAGEVQEPPGPRPPA
;
A
#
# COMPACT_ATOMS: atom_id res chain seq x y z
N MET A 1 -12.28 5.44 -2.00
CA MET A 1 -11.58 4.16 -2.32
C MET A 1 -10.21 4.54 -2.84
N MET A 2 -9.15 4.09 -2.16
CA MET A 2 -7.75 4.49 -2.41
C MET A 2 -7.41 5.95 -2.08
N ASP A 3 -8.13 6.56 -1.13
CA ASP A 3 -7.98 7.96 -0.69
C ASP A 3 -7.32 8.10 0.69
N SER A 4 -6.93 6.98 1.32
CA SER A 4 -6.21 6.96 2.59
C SER A 4 -4.86 6.27 2.44
N LEU A 5 -3.85 6.82 3.11
CA LEU A 5 -2.54 6.18 3.29
C LEU A 5 -2.45 5.38 4.59
N ALA A 6 -3.42 5.52 5.50
CA ALA A 6 -3.47 4.77 6.76
C ALA A 6 -4.56 3.69 6.70
N PRO A 7 -4.37 2.54 7.38
CA PRO A 7 -5.46 1.62 7.65
C PRO A 7 -6.59 2.31 8.42
N TYR A 8 -7.82 1.82 8.31
CA TYR A 8 -8.95 2.38 9.05
C TYR A 8 -9.99 1.31 9.38
N LEU A 9 -10.75 1.54 10.45
CA LEU A 9 -11.87 0.70 10.83
C LEU A 9 -13.15 1.18 10.14
N HIS A 10 -13.84 0.26 9.50
CA HIS A 10 -15.21 0.47 9.08
C HIS A 10 -16.15 0.45 10.29
N PRO A 11 -17.27 1.20 10.25
CA PRO A 11 -18.32 1.09 11.25
C PRO A 11 -18.76 -0.37 11.44
N PRO A 12 -19.00 -0.84 12.67
CA PRO A 12 -19.37 -2.22 12.91
C PRO A 12 -20.74 -2.54 12.31
N ILE A 13 -20.86 -3.71 11.68
CA ILE A 13 -22.11 -4.26 11.15
C ILE A 13 -22.40 -5.54 11.90
N GLU A 14 -23.55 -5.62 12.59
CA GLU A 14 -23.95 -6.78 13.41
C GLU A 14 -22.87 -7.21 14.43
N GLY A 15 -22.21 -6.22 15.06
CA GLY A 15 -21.15 -6.45 16.03
C GLY A 15 -19.81 -6.90 15.44
N ARG A 16 -19.68 -6.97 14.11
CA ARG A 16 -18.43 -7.30 13.42
C ARG A 16 -17.75 -6.04 12.88
N SER A 17 -16.44 -5.92 13.09
CA SER A 17 -15.62 -4.82 12.58
C SER A 17 -14.64 -5.29 11.52
N LEU A 18 -14.44 -4.46 10.50
CA LEU A 18 -13.49 -4.68 9.42
C LEU A 18 -12.41 -3.60 9.47
N VAL A 19 -11.15 -4.03 9.40
CA VAL A 19 -10.02 -3.14 9.13
C VAL A 19 -9.77 -3.17 7.64
N GLU A 20 -9.78 -2.01 7.00
CA GLU A 20 -9.30 -1.86 5.64
C GLU A 20 -7.84 -1.44 5.66
N ILE A 21 -7.02 -2.16 4.89
CA ILE A 21 -5.65 -1.75 4.55
C ILE A 21 -5.72 -1.23 3.11
N PRO A 22 -5.37 0.05 2.86
CA PRO A 22 -5.51 0.65 1.55
C PRO A 22 -4.76 -0.12 0.47
N VAL A 23 -5.37 -0.19 -0.71
CA VAL A 23 -4.74 -0.63 -1.96
C VAL A 23 -4.62 0.59 -2.86
N SER A 24 -3.59 0.65 -3.68
CA SER A 24 -3.39 1.72 -4.68
C SER A 24 -2.92 1.13 -6.01
N TRP A 25 -3.49 1.63 -7.11
CA TRP A 25 -3.06 1.27 -8.46
C TRP A 25 -1.62 1.69 -8.77
N VAL A 26 -1.10 2.72 -8.07
CA VAL A 26 0.29 3.15 -8.24
C VAL A 26 1.25 2.07 -7.72
N LEU A 27 0.83 1.29 -6.72
CA LEU A 27 1.61 0.22 -6.08
C LEU A 27 1.30 -1.19 -6.65
N ASP A 28 0.60 -1.26 -7.78
CA ASP A 28 0.25 -2.51 -8.48
C ASP A 28 1.09 -2.65 -9.76
N ASP A 29 1.55 -3.84 -10.12
CA ASP A 29 2.30 -4.10 -11.35
C ASP A 29 1.45 -4.22 -12.62
N ALA A 30 0.18 -4.61 -12.49
CA ALA A 30 -0.70 -4.82 -13.62
C ALA A 30 -0.91 -3.55 -14.45
N PRO A 31 -1.14 -2.35 -13.85
CA PRO A 31 -1.30 -1.13 -14.62
C PRO A 31 -0.12 -0.77 -15.53
N PHE A 32 1.11 -1.11 -15.13
CA PHE A 32 2.34 -0.81 -15.87
C PHE A 32 2.67 -1.89 -16.91
N PHE A 33 2.44 -3.15 -16.56
CA PHE A 33 3.08 -4.27 -17.26
C PHE A 33 2.13 -5.23 -17.96
N MET A 34 0.81 -5.12 -17.71
CA MET A 34 -0.19 -5.90 -18.39
C MET A 34 -0.44 -5.32 -19.79
N PHE A 35 -0.03 -6.07 -20.81
CA PHE A 35 -0.37 -5.75 -22.19
C PHE A 35 -1.82 -6.14 -22.47
N THR A 36 -2.65 -5.17 -22.86
CA THR A 36 -4.07 -5.36 -23.20
C THR A 36 -4.39 -5.03 -24.66
N GLY A 37 -3.38 -4.78 -25.49
CA GLY A 37 -3.53 -4.24 -26.86
C GLY A 37 -3.77 -2.73 -26.89
N GLN A 38 -4.52 -2.18 -25.93
CA GLN A 38 -4.71 -0.73 -25.77
C GLN A 38 -3.55 -0.05 -25.02
N ARG A 39 -2.85 -0.81 -24.16
CA ARG A 39 -1.68 -0.32 -23.42
C ARG A 39 -0.40 -0.86 -24.04
N SER A 40 0.57 0.03 -24.26
CA SER A 40 1.90 -0.34 -24.70
C SER A 40 2.67 -1.07 -23.60
N ILE A 41 3.65 -1.89 -24.01
CA ILE A 41 4.59 -2.51 -23.07
C ILE A 41 5.48 -1.40 -22.50
N GLN A 42 5.46 -1.23 -21.18
CA GLN A 42 6.29 -0.24 -20.51
C GLN A 42 7.64 -0.80 -20.11
N ALA A 43 8.66 0.06 -20.14
CA ALA A 43 9.98 -0.25 -19.61
C ALA A 43 9.90 -0.39 -18.07
N PRO A 44 10.60 -1.36 -17.45
CA PRO A 44 10.56 -1.53 -16.00
C PRO A 44 11.16 -0.38 -15.18
N GLY A 45 12.17 0.33 -15.72
CA GLY A 45 12.89 1.39 -15.02
C GLY A 45 11.99 2.54 -14.52
N PRO A 46 11.17 3.17 -15.39
CA PRO A 46 10.23 4.21 -14.96
C PRO A 46 9.22 3.74 -13.90
N ALA A 47 8.76 2.48 -13.96
CA ALA A 47 7.85 1.93 -12.96
C ALA A 47 8.56 1.79 -11.60
N LEU A 48 9.79 1.27 -11.58
CA LEU A 48 10.62 1.20 -10.37
C LEU A 48 10.83 2.58 -9.74
N GLN A 49 11.21 3.58 -10.56
CA GLN A 49 11.41 4.95 -10.07
C GLN A 49 10.14 5.51 -9.44
N GLY A 50 8.98 5.27 -10.07
CA GLY A 50 7.68 5.66 -9.53
C GLY A 50 7.38 4.98 -8.19
N TRP A 51 7.62 3.67 -8.08
CA TRP A 51 7.41 2.92 -6.84
C TRP A 51 8.31 3.36 -5.70
N ILE A 52 9.58 3.65 -5.97
CA ILE A 52 10.50 4.19 -4.95
C ILE A 52 10.01 5.56 -4.48
N THR A 53 9.67 6.45 -5.42
CA THR A 53 9.18 7.80 -5.09
C THR A 53 7.89 7.76 -4.26
N GLU A 54 6.95 6.89 -4.63
CA GLU A 54 5.69 6.72 -3.91
C GLU A 54 5.93 6.14 -2.50
N PHE A 55 6.78 5.11 -2.39
CA PHE A 55 7.14 4.51 -1.12
C PHE A 55 7.80 5.52 -0.16
N ASP A 56 8.71 6.35 -0.67
CA ASP A 56 9.38 7.39 0.12
C ASP A 56 8.38 8.43 0.62
N GLY A 57 7.49 8.93 -0.27
CA GLY A 57 6.43 9.87 0.11
C GLY A 57 5.45 9.31 1.14
N ILE A 58 5.04 8.03 1.00
CA ILE A 58 4.20 7.36 2.00
C ILE A 58 4.96 7.23 3.33
N THR A 59 6.25 6.94 3.29
CA THR A 59 7.10 6.82 4.49
C THR A 59 7.19 8.17 5.23
N GLU A 60 7.33 9.28 4.52
CA GLU A 60 7.34 10.64 5.08
C GLU A 60 6.02 11.01 5.78
N THR A 61 4.90 10.49 5.28
CA THR A 61 3.57 10.71 5.86
C THR A 61 3.20 9.70 6.95
N HIS A 62 4.09 8.77 7.28
CA HIS A 62 3.86 7.66 8.21
C HIS A 62 2.67 6.75 7.80
N GLY A 63 2.44 6.62 6.49
CA GLY A 63 1.41 5.75 5.92
C GLY A 63 1.85 4.29 5.78
N VAL A 64 0.97 3.48 5.21
CA VAL A 64 1.20 2.07 4.89
C VAL A 64 1.40 1.91 3.38
N THR A 65 2.47 1.23 3.00
CA THR A 65 2.72 0.87 1.60
C THR A 65 2.31 -0.59 1.38
N ASN A 66 1.32 -0.79 0.51
CA ASN A 66 0.77 -2.12 0.19
C ASN A 66 0.98 -2.44 -1.30
N PHE A 67 2.11 -3.08 -1.62
CA PHE A 67 2.43 -3.48 -2.99
C PHE A 67 1.64 -4.72 -3.43
N THR A 68 1.12 -4.67 -4.66
CA THR A 68 0.42 -5.80 -5.29
C THR A 68 1.21 -6.27 -6.51
N PHE A 69 1.63 -7.53 -6.48
CA PHE A 69 2.42 -8.12 -7.56
C PHE A 69 1.78 -9.42 -8.06
N HIS A 70 1.72 -9.57 -9.38
CA HIS A 70 1.17 -10.75 -10.02
C HIS A 70 2.29 -11.65 -10.54
N PRO A 71 2.40 -12.94 -10.16
CA PRO A 71 3.51 -13.80 -10.57
C PRO A 71 3.74 -13.87 -12.09
N GLN A 72 2.66 -13.92 -12.86
CA GLN A 72 2.69 -13.93 -14.33
C GLN A 72 3.13 -12.59 -14.96
N ILE A 73 3.12 -11.51 -14.18
CA ILE A 73 3.50 -10.15 -14.61
C ILE A 73 4.90 -9.82 -14.08
N ILE A 74 5.08 -9.69 -12.76
CA ILE A 74 6.37 -9.32 -12.14
C ILE A 74 7.47 -10.36 -12.39
N GLY A 75 7.12 -11.63 -12.60
CA GLY A 75 8.07 -12.75 -12.72
C GLY A 75 8.89 -12.79 -14.02
N ARG A 76 8.93 -11.71 -14.81
CA ARG A 76 9.82 -11.59 -15.97
C ARG A 76 11.19 -11.09 -15.55
N PRO A 77 12.30 -11.59 -16.14
CA PRO A 77 13.66 -11.29 -15.63
C PRO A 77 13.94 -9.80 -15.43
N SER A 78 13.53 -8.96 -16.38
CA SER A 78 13.72 -7.51 -16.30
C SER A 78 12.93 -6.85 -15.16
N ARG A 79 11.74 -7.37 -14.85
CA ARG A 79 10.85 -6.86 -13.78
C ARG A 79 11.26 -7.40 -12.41
N LEU A 80 11.75 -8.64 -12.37
CA LEU A 80 12.30 -9.25 -11.16
C LEU A 80 13.58 -8.54 -10.71
N ALA A 81 14.39 -8.03 -11.65
CA ALA A 81 15.52 -7.16 -11.33
C ALA A 81 15.06 -5.87 -10.64
N CYS A 82 14.00 -5.22 -11.15
CA CYS A 82 13.40 -4.06 -10.50
C CYS A 82 12.81 -4.39 -9.12
N LEU A 83 12.11 -5.52 -8.98
CA LEU A 83 11.59 -5.95 -7.69
C LEU A 83 12.71 -6.15 -6.66
N ARG A 84 13.86 -6.70 -7.08
CA ARG A 84 15.03 -6.84 -6.20
C ARG A 84 15.52 -5.48 -5.71
N GLU A 85 15.68 -4.52 -6.62
CA GLU A 85 16.12 -3.16 -6.28
C GLU A 85 15.13 -2.44 -5.37
N LEU A 86 13.82 -2.56 -5.62
CA LEU A 86 12.78 -2.05 -4.73
C LEU A 86 12.88 -2.65 -3.32
N MET A 87 13.02 -3.98 -3.23
CA MET A 87 13.13 -4.66 -1.94
C MET A 87 14.41 -4.29 -1.20
N ASP A 88 15.51 -4.05 -1.92
CA ASP A 88 16.75 -3.56 -1.34
C ASP A 88 16.57 -2.13 -0.81
N HIS A 89 15.92 -1.23 -1.55
CA HIS A 89 15.59 0.12 -1.08
C HIS A 89 14.74 0.10 0.20
N VAL A 90 13.65 -0.68 0.20
CA VAL A 90 12.80 -0.87 1.38
C VAL A 90 13.63 -1.33 2.57
N ARG A 91 14.43 -2.40 2.43
CA ARG A 91 15.24 -2.95 3.54
C ARG A 91 16.25 -1.98 4.13
N HIS A 92 16.77 -1.03 3.35
CA HIS A 92 17.72 -0.03 3.82
C HIS A 92 17.07 1.27 4.31
N THR A 93 15.75 1.40 4.15
CA THR A 93 15.02 2.57 4.65
C THR A 93 14.86 2.46 6.17
N PRO A 94 15.32 3.44 6.97
CA PRO A 94 15.25 3.36 8.42
C PRO A 94 13.82 3.55 8.92
N ARG A 95 13.52 2.98 10.10
CA ARG A 95 12.24 3.15 10.81
C ARG A 95 11.00 2.63 10.06
N ILE A 96 11.17 1.60 9.23
CA ILE A 96 10.05 0.90 8.60
C ILE A 96 9.70 -0.39 9.34
N TRP A 97 8.45 -0.80 9.24
CA TRP A 97 7.98 -2.10 9.68
C TRP A 97 7.46 -2.89 8.48
N VAL A 98 8.19 -3.94 8.09
CA VAL A 98 7.75 -4.87 7.05
C VAL A 98 7.03 -6.03 7.74
N ALA A 99 5.75 -6.21 7.44
CA ALA A 99 4.92 -7.22 8.07
C ALA A 99 3.87 -7.82 7.12
N PRO A 100 3.38 -9.04 7.41
CA PRO A 100 2.16 -9.54 6.82
C PRO A 100 0.95 -8.62 7.10
N LEU A 101 0.02 -8.54 6.16
CA LEU A 101 -1.22 -7.75 6.32
C LEU A 101 -2.03 -8.14 7.57
N ALA A 102 -1.97 -9.41 7.98
CA ALA A 102 -2.63 -9.88 9.20
C ALA A 102 -2.07 -9.22 10.47
N GLU A 103 -0.75 -8.99 10.53
CA GLU A 103 -0.12 -8.32 11.67
C GLU A 103 -0.46 -6.83 11.70
N ILE A 104 -0.44 -6.17 10.53
CA ILE A 104 -0.87 -4.77 10.40
C ILE A 104 -2.33 -4.60 10.84
N SER A 105 -3.22 -5.48 10.37
CA SER A 105 -4.63 -5.49 10.77
C SER A 105 -4.80 -5.69 12.28
N ALA A 106 -4.09 -6.65 12.88
CA ALA A 106 -4.14 -6.91 14.31
C ALA A 106 -3.59 -5.74 15.15
N HIS A 107 -2.50 -5.11 14.71
CA HIS A 107 -1.97 -3.91 15.32
C HIS A 107 -3.01 -2.78 15.30
N TRP A 108 -3.64 -2.54 14.15
CA TRP A 108 -4.63 -1.48 14.00
C TRP A 108 -5.88 -1.70 14.85
N ARG A 109 -6.35 -2.95 14.98
CA ARG A 109 -7.47 -3.29 15.90
C ARG A 109 -7.16 -2.95 17.34
N ARG A 110 -5.91 -3.15 17.78
CA ARG A 110 -5.46 -2.85 19.14
C ARG A 110 -5.42 -1.34 19.38
N VAL A 111 -4.72 -0.62 18.51
CA VAL A 111 -4.56 0.85 18.63
C VAL A 111 -5.90 1.56 18.48
N ALA A 112 -6.75 1.17 17.52
CA ALA A 112 -8.07 1.77 17.37
C ALA A 112 -9.03 1.42 18.53
N GLY A 113 -8.84 0.28 19.19
CA GLY A 113 -9.55 -0.07 20.43
C GLY A 113 -9.11 0.79 21.62
N GLU A 114 -7.89 1.29 21.62
CA GLU A 114 -7.34 2.23 22.63
C GLU A 114 -7.78 3.69 22.37
N VAL A 115 -8.15 4.05 21.13
CA VAL A 115 -8.49 5.41 20.67
C VAL A 115 -10.02 5.68 20.67
N GLN A 116 -10.82 4.96 21.46
CA GLN A 116 -12.25 5.24 21.63
C GLN A 116 -12.53 6.52 22.45
N GLU A 117 -12.15 7.70 21.94
CA GLU A 117 -12.97 8.91 22.06
C GLU A 117 -13.06 9.58 20.68
N PRO A 118 -14.25 9.68 20.08
CA PRO A 118 -14.41 10.37 18.81
C PRO A 118 -14.26 11.89 19.02
N PRO A 119 -13.59 12.63 18.10
CA PRO A 119 -13.70 14.08 18.09
C PRO A 119 -15.18 14.45 17.88
N GLY A 120 -15.70 15.31 18.77
CA GLY A 120 -17.08 15.77 18.74
C GLY A 120 -17.48 16.37 17.39
N PRO A 121 -18.80 16.47 17.11
CA PRO A 121 -19.31 16.89 15.81
C PRO A 121 -18.73 18.25 15.39
N ARG A 122 -18.21 18.33 14.17
CA ARG A 122 -17.79 19.59 13.55
C ARG A 122 -19.04 20.45 13.31
N PRO A 123 -19.06 21.74 13.73
CA PRO A 123 -20.23 22.59 13.56
C PRO A 123 -20.53 22.82 12.07
N PRO A 124 -21.82 22.98 11.70
CA PRO A 124 -22.22 23.23 10.32
C PRO A 124 -21.67 24.57 9.80
N ALA A 125 -21.35 24.59 8.51
CA ALA A 125 -20.87 25.76 7.76
C ALA A 125 -21.94 26.85 7.61
#